data_AF-A0A2G6H1Y3-F1
#
_entry.id   AF-A0A2G6H1Y3-F1
#
_cell.length_a   1.000
_cell.length_b   1.000
_cell.length_c   1.000
_cell.angle_alpha   90.00
_cell.angle_beta   90.00
_cell.angle_gamma   90.00
#
_symmetry.space_group_name_H-M   'P 1'
#
loop_
_entity.id
_entity.type
_entity.pdbx_description
1 polymer ?
#
loop_
_entity_poly.entity_id
_entity_poly.type
_entity_poly.pdbx_seq_one_letter_code
_entity_poly.pdbx_strand_id
1 'polypeptide(L)'
;LGNWEIAGQLLERIDVPVNIVLVDNDRKEIKKVLAETFNNKNIRIISIEDDFSHLVKIQTALEQKEWVVMHGDRFVSDSSTQTVDFLGKPAKFGIGAMYLALTHQVPLVFVFTVKERKKQYHFYATGGKIYEQKKGRKECREQMNLMLKDYISELEKTVKKYPLQWFNILCNGLIILIIGKKNTQKKIDMTFGKDDKSALQAKFDAQKIAFAPIMFQAALALRNLGILEHLKKHKKGQKIAEIAETLNLSVYGVKVLLEAGLSLELVRLEHETFFLTKTGWFICSDELTRINMNFVQDVNYLGMFSLEDSIKEERPTGLEVFGKWDTVYEALSQLPPKVQKSWFEFDHYYSDC
;
A
#
# COMPACT_ATOMS: atom_id res chain seq x y z
N LEU A 1 10.10 -0.08 22.80
CA LEU A 1 9.75 0.03 24.21
C LEU A 1 10.89 0.81 24.84
N GLY A 2 10.60 1.73 25.78
CA GLY A 2 11.58 2.61 26.44
C GLY A 2 12.15 3.75 25.57
N ASN A 3 13.21 4.40 26.07
CA ASN A 3 13.87 5.52 25.38
C ASN A 3 14.86 4.98 24.32
N TRP A 4 14.52 5.18 23.04
CA TRP A 4 15.32 4.74 21.89
C TRP A 4 16.43 5.72 21.50
N GLU A 5 16.38 6.99 21.93
CA GLU A 5 17.47 7.95 21.74
C GLU A 5 18.75 7.42 22.43
N ILE A 6 18.58 6.74 23.57
CA ILE A 6 19.69 6.08 24.27
C ILE A 6 20.12 4.80 23.53
N ALA A 7 19.24 4.17 22.73
CA ALA A 7 19.61 3.06 21.86
C ALA A 7 20.54 3.48 20.74
N GLY A 8 20.46 4.72 20.25
CA GLY A 8 21.40 5.19 19.25
C GLY A 8 22.85 5.29 19.76
N GLN A 9 23.09 5.51 21.07
CA GLN A 9 24.45 5.43 21.63
C GLN A 9 25.01 4.00 21.59
N LEU A 10 24.14 2.99 21.61
CA LEU A 10 24.53 1.61 21.37
C LEU A 10 24.85 1.38 19.89
N LEU A 11 24.08 2.02 18.99
CA LEU A 11 24.32 2.01 17.54
C LEU A 11 25.66 2.64 17.16
N GLU A 12 26.20 3.57 17.96
CA GLU A 12 27.56 4.11 17.74
C GLU A 12 28.67 3.06 17.86
N ARG A 13 28.43 1.95 18.58
CA ARG A 13 29.39 0.85 18.70
C ARG A 13 29.39 -0.09 17.50
N ILE A 14 28.49 0.15 16.54
CA ILE A 14 28.34 -0.65 15.33
C ILE A 14 29.02 0.09 14.19
N ASP A 15 30.00 -0.57 13.57
CA ASP A 15 30.81 -0.02 12.48
C ASP A 15 30.10 -0.07 11.11
N VAL A 16 28.79 -0.29 11.11
CA VAL A 16 27.96 -0.44 9.90
C VAL A 16 26.97 0.72 9.87
N PRO A 17 26.73 1.37 8.71
CA PRO A 17 25.72 2.41 8.62
C PRO A 17 24.34 1.93 9.05
N VAL A 18 23.60 2.79 9.76
CA VAL A 18 22.27 2.50 10.30
C VAL A 18 21.25 3.45 9.70
N ASN A 19 20.24 2.91 9.05
CA ASN A 19 19.17 3.64 8.38
C ASN A 19 17.89 3.56 9.22
N ILE A 20 17.49 4.67 9.85
CA ILE A 20 16.31 4.73 10.71
C ILE A 20 15.11 5.22 9.89
N VAL A 21 14.04 4.44 9.86
CA VAL A 21 12.80 4.73 9.13
C VAL A 21 11.78 5.40 10.06
N LEU A 22 11.34 6.61 9.72
CA LEU A 22 10.45 7.44 10.54
C LEU A 22 9.24 7.95 9.74
N VAL A 23 8.10 8.16 10.40
CA VAL A 23 6.89 8.76 9.78
C VAL A 23 6.99 10.29 9.82
N ASP A 24 6.49 10.97 8.79
CA ASP A 24 6.63 12.42 8.56
C ASP A 24 6.28 13.32 9.77
N ASN A 25 5.23 12.97 10.52
CA ASN A 25 4.77 13.76 11.68
C ASN A 25 5.82 13.91 12.80
N ASP A 26 6.89 13.11 12.79
CA ASP A 26 7.99 13.14 13.75
C ASP A 26 9.10 14.17 13.38
N ARG A 27 8.95 14.97 12.31
CA ARG A 27 10.09 15.52 11.54
C ARG A 27 10.99 16.60 12.15
N LYS A 28 10.53 17.52 12.99
CA LYS A 28 11.35 18.72 13.32
C LYS A 28 12.16 18.58 14.60
N GLU A 29 11.54 18.13 15.68
CA GLU A 29 12.20 18.01 16.98
C GLU A 29 13.12 16.80 17.03
N ILE A 30 12.70 15.66 16.46
CA ILE A 30 13.50 14.44 16.45
C ILE A 30 14.73 14.60 15.56
N LYS A 31 14.63 15.20 14.37
CA LYS A 31 15.83 15.45 13.53
C LYS A 31 16.86 16.34 14.24
N LYS A 32 16.39 17.32 15.03
CA LYS A 32 17.26 18.21 15.82
C LYS A 32 17.92 17.45 16.97
N VAL A 33 17.14 16.70 17.75
CA VAL A 33 17.65 15.87 18.85
C VAL A 33 18.61 14.79 18.33
N LEU A 34 18.30 14.17 17.19
CA LEU A 34 19.16 13.18 16.54
C LEU A 34 20.48 13.81 16.08
N ALA A 35 20.44 14.99 15.45
CA ALA A 35 21.65 15.69 15.02
C ALA A 35 22.51 16.18 16.20
N GLU A 36 21.89 16.57 17.32
CA GLU A 36 22.58 17.01 18.54
C GLU A 36 23.13 15.85 19.38
N THR A 37 22.45 14.70 19.37
CA THR A 37 22.80 13.51 20.17
C THR A 37 23.78 12.58 19.44
N PHE A 38 23.67 12.47 18.11
CA PHE A 38 24.52 11.61 17.29
C PHE A 38 25.53 12.44 16.51
N ASN A 39 26.73 12.58 17.09
CA ASN A 39 27.84 13.30 16.46
C ASN A 39 28.54 12.47 15.36
N ASN A 40 27.92 11.38 14.90
CA ASN A 40 28.56 10.31 14.14
C ASN A 40 28.00 10.15 12.72
N LYS A 41 28.89 9.95 11.74
CA LYS A 41 28.61 9.98 10.29
C LYS A 41 27.83 8.78 9.74
N ASN A 42 27.51 7.80 10.58
CA ASN A 42 27.01 6.49 10.15
C ASN A 42 25.49 6.31 10.33
N ILE A 43 24.76 7.29 10.86
CA ILE A 43 23.28 7.21 10.98
C ILE A 43 22.63 8.01 9.86
N ARG A 44 21.71 7.38 9.14
CA ARG A 44 20.90 7.99 8.08
C ARG A 44 19.43 7.89 8.44
N ILE A 45 18.65 8.91 8.11
CA ILE A 45 17.22 8.94 8.36
C ILE A 45 16.50 8.76 7.03
N ILE A 46 15.62 7.76 6.96
CA ILE A 46 14.69 7.54 5.85
C ILE A 46 13.31 7.97 6.32
N SER A 47 12.82 9.11 5.85
CA SER A 47 11.42 9.49 6.08
C SER A 47 10.51 8.62 5.22
N ILE A 48 9.40 8.14 5.79
CA ILE A 48 8.26 7.60 5.05
C ILE A 48 7.52 8.80 4.45
N GLU A 49 7.42 8.79 3.13
CA GLU A 49 6.74 9.80 2.30
C GLU A 49 5.54 9.11 1.62
N ASP A 50 4.60 9.88 1.07
CA ASP A 50 3.45 9.36 0.31
C ASP A 50 3.85 8.73 -1.06
N ASP A 51 5.13 8.83 -1.43
CA ASP A 51 5.71 8.23 -2.63
C ASP A 51 6.47 6.92 -2.34
N PHE A 52 6.95 6.24 -3.39
CA PHE A 52 7.76 5.01 -3.25
C PHE A 52 9.24 5.28 -2.91
N SER A 53 9.68 6.53 -2.71
CA SER A 53 11.11 6.86 -2.57
C SER A 53 11.74 6.28 -1.30
N HIS A 54 10.97 6.18 -0.22
CA HIS A 54 11.43 5.61 1.05
C HIS A 54 11.71 4.11 0.94
N LEU A 55 10.92 3.39 0.14
CA LEU A 55 11.15 1.97 -0.14
C LEU A 55 12.45 1.74 -0.92
N VAL A 56 12.74 2.59 -1.91
CA VAL A 56 14.00 2.56 -2.67
C VAL A 56 15.20 2.76 -1.74
N LYS A 57 15.11 3.70 -0.80
CA LYS A 57 16.17 3.97 0.20
C LYS A 57 16.38 2.79 1.15
N ILE A 58 15.29 2.20 1.66
CA ILE A 58 15.35 1.02 2.55
C ILE A 58 16.01 -0.14 1.84
N GLN A 59 15.61 -0.39 0.60
CA GLN A 59 16.17 -1.47 -0.19
C GLN A 59 17.66 -1.25 -0.47
N THR A 60 18.05 -0.03 -0.88
CA THR A 60 19.46 0.32 -1.13
C THR A 60 20.31 0.04 0.12
N ALA A 61 19.81 0.40 1.30
CA ALA A 61 20.46 0.10 2.58
C ALA A 61 20.64 -1.41 2.80
N LEU A 62 19.58 -2.20 2.59
CA LEU A 62 19.64 -3.66 2.74
C LEU A 62 20.64 -4.31 1.76
N GLU A 63 20.72 -3.82 0.52
CA GLU A 63 21.68 -4.29 -0.49
C GLU A 63 23.13 -3.96 -0.12
N GLN A 64 23.34 -2.75 0.42
CA GLN A 64 24.64 -2.30 0.94
C GLN A 64 25.04 -2.99 2.24
N LYS A 65 24.22 -3.93 2.75
CA LYS A 65 24.41 -4.62 4.03
C LYS A 65 24.42 -3.66 5.22
N GLU A 66 23.75 -2.53 5.05
CA GLU A 66 23.52 -1.54 6.10
C GLU A 66 22.34 -1.99 6.97
N TRP A 67 22.27 -1.47 8.18
CA TRP A 67 21.17 -1.80 9.09
C TRP A 67 19.97 -0.94 8.74
N VAL A 68 18.77 -1.51 8.87
CA VAL A 68 17.52 -0.77 8.75
C VAL A 68 16.77 -0.86 10.07
N VAL A 69 16.27 0.24 10.57
CA VAL A 69 15.58 0.29 11.86
C VAL A 69 14.20 0.87 11.62
N MET A 70 13.17 0.18 12.08
CA MET A 70 11.77 0.57 11.85
C MET A 70 11.00 0.44 13.15
N HIS A 71 10.06 1.33 13.44
CA HIS A 71 9.16 1.09 14.56
C HIS A 71 8.23 -0.09 14.26
N GLY A 72 8.00 -0.95 15.25
CA GLY A 72 7.23 -2.19 15.09
C GLY A 72 5.83 -2.19 15.64
N ASP A 73 5.56 -1.27 16.55
CA ASP A 73 4.27 -1.06 17.20
C ASP A 73 3.50 0.11 16.58
N ARG A 74 4.05 0.74 15.54
CA ARG A 74 3.46 1.88 14.83
C ARG A 74 3.41 1.62 13.34
N PHE A 75 2.33 2.10 12.75
CA PHE A 75 2.06 1.97 11.34
C PHE A 75 1.16 3.15 10.93
N VAL A 76 1.29 3.60 9.68
CA VAL A 76 0.43 4.67 9.12
C VAL A 76 -0.92 4.06 8.74
N SER A 77 -2.01 4.82 8.76
CA SER A 77 -3.37 4.34 8.41
C SER A 77 -3.39 3.48 7.12
N ASP A 78 -2.60 3.88 6.13
CA ASP A 78 -2.61 3.28 4.79
C ASP A 78 -1.67 2.07 4.65
N SER A 79 -0.98 1.69 5.73
CA SER A 79 0.00 0.60 5.69
C SER A 79 -0.64 -0.76 5.95
N SER A 80 -0.05 -1.82 5.39
CA SER A 80 -0.54 -3.18 5.60
C SER A 80 -0.46 -3.56 7.08
N THR A 81 -1.61 -3.92 7.66
CA THR A 81 -1.74 -4.36 9.05
C THR A 81 -2.25 -5.78 9.16
N GLN A 82 -2.07 -6.36 10.34
CA GLN A 82 -2.65 -7.63 10.70
C GLN A 82 -3.12 -7.64 12.15
N THR A 83 -4.29 -8.22 12.38
CA THR A 83 -4.85 -8.42 13.73
C THR A 83 -4.30 -9.69 14.36
N VAL A 84 -3.86 -9.58 15.61
CA VAL A 84 -3.37 -10.68 16.45
C VAL A 84 -3.76 -10.41 17.90
N ASP A 85 -3.92 -11.47 18.70
CA ASP A 85 -4.15 -11.32 20.12
C ASP A 85 -2.91 -10.76 20.82
N PHE A 86 -3.10 -9.70 21.57
CA PHE A 86 -2.10 -9.01 22.36
C PHE A 86 -2.67 -8.68 23.75
N LEU A 87 -2.00 -9.17 24.79
CA LEU A 87 -2.45 -9.08 26.19
C LEU A 87 -3.89 -9.58 26.39
N GLY A 88 -4.28 -10.61 25.63
CA GLY A 88 -5.60 -11.24 25.70
C GLY A 88 -6.72 -10.48 24.97
N LYS A 89 -6.40 -9.47 24.15
CA LYS A 89 -7.37 -8.76 23.29
C LYS A 89 -6.85 -8.68 21.86
N PRO A 90 -7.74 -8.67 20.84
CA PRO A 90 -7.31 -8.47 19.46
C PRO A 90 -6.76 -7.04 19.28
N ALA A 91 -5.58 -6.92 18.68
CA ALA A 91 -4.94 -5.66 18.34
C ALA A 91 -4.32 -5.70 16.94
N LYS A 92 -4.29 -4.56 16.25
CA LYS A 92 -3.68 -4.40 14.92
C LYS A 92 -2.19 -4.06 15.05
N PHE A 93 -1.37 -4.66 14.20
CA PHE A 93 0.06 -4.38 14.09
C PHE A 93 0.48 -4.22 12.64
N GLY A 94 1.43 -3.33 12.37
CA GLY A 94 2.01 -3.15 11.05
C GLY A 94 2.91 -4.32 10.67
N ILE A 95 2.79 -4.80 9.43
CA ILE A 95 3.58 -5.95 8.95
C ILE A 95 4.70 -5.56 7.97
N GLY A 96 4.90 -4.26 7.70
CA GLY A 96 5.86 -3.77 6.71
C GLY A 96 7.30 -4.26 6.94
N ALA A 97 7.81 -4.17 8.17
CA ALA A 97 9.15 -4.64 8.50
C ALA A 97 9.32 -6.16 8.28
N MET A 98 8.29 -6.95 8.60
CA MET A 98 8.28 -8.40 8.40
C MET A 98 8.21 -8.76 6.92
N TYR A 99 7.38 -8.04 6.17
CA TYR A 99 7.27 -8.19 4.72
C TYR A 99 8.60 -7.90 4.02
N LEU A 100 9.29 -6.82 4.40
CA LEU A 100 10.62 -6.49 3.88
C LEU A 100 11.64 -7.58 4.24
N ALA A 101 11.65 -8.03 5.48
CA ALA A 101 12.55 -9.10 5.92
C ALA A 101 12.34 -10.41 5.14
N LEU A 102 11.08 -10.78 4.91
CA LEU A 102 10.69 -11.98 4.17
C LEU A 102 11.01 -11.83 2.68
N THR A 103 10.77 -10.67 2.08
CA THR A 103 11.02 -10.43 0.66
C THR A 103 12.51 -10.42 0.34
N HIS A 104 13.32 -9.77 1.18
CA HIS A 104 14.76 -9.69 0.97
C HIS A 104 15.53 -10.90 1.53
N GLN A 105 14.85 -11.83 2.21
CA GLN A 105 15.44 -13.03 2.80
C GLN A 105 16.59 -12.70 3.75
N VAL A 106 16.29 -11.84 4.71
CA VAL A 106 17.25 -11.25 5.61
C VAL A 106 16.83 -11.52 7.09
N PRO A 107 17.76 -11.71 8.05
CA PRO A 107 17.48 -11.92 9.47
C PRO A 107 16.75 -10.78 10.19
N LEU A 108 15.57 -11.09 10.72
CA LEU A 108 14.82 -10.17 11.55
C LEU A 108 15.30 -10.24 13.01
N VAL A 109 15.51 -9.08 13.63
CA VAL A 109 15.86 -8.95 15.05
C VAL A 109 14.83 -8.06 15.75
N PHE A 110 14.31 -8.52 16.87
CA PHE A 110 13.49 -7.70 17.76
C PHE A 110 14.37 -7.12 18.85
N VAL A 111 14.26 -5.80 19.07
CA VAL A 111 15.06 -5.08 20.05
C VAL A 111 14.19 -4.23 20.95
N PHE A 112 14.45 -4.30 22.25
CA PHE A 112 13.76 -3.51 23.25
C PHE A 112 14.79 -2.82 24.14
N THR A 113 14.48 -1.59 24.54
CA THR A 113 15.32 -0.83 25.47
C THR A 113 14.51 -0.56 26.72
N VAL A 114 15.02 -0.93 27.88
CA VAL A 114 14.30 -0.73 29.16
C VAL A 114 15.24 -0.10 30.17
N LYS A 115 14.70 0.79 30.99
CA LYS A 115 15.42 1.38 32.12
C LYS A 115 15.27 0.48 33.34
N GLU A 116 16.35 -0.16 33.77
CA GLU A 116 16.32 -1.03 34.96
C GLU A 116 16.59 -0.25 36.25
N ARG A 117 17.41 0.81 36.20
CA ARG A 117 17.73 1.67 37.36
C ARG A 117 17.85 3.14 36.94
N LYS A 118 17.96 4.06 37.90
CA LYS A 118 17.99 5.53 37.63
C LYS A 118 18.96 5.97 36.52
N LYS A 119 20.11 5.29 36.38
CA LYS A 119 21.14 5.56 35.36
C LYS A 119 21.52 4.33 34.52
N GLN A 120 20.73 3.25 34.55
CA GLN A 120 21.06 2.00 33.87
C GLN A 120 19.94 1.60 32.91
N TYR A 121 20.30 1.51 31.63
CA TYR A 121 19.46 0.98 30.57
C TYR A 121 19.94 -0.42 30.19
N HIS A 122 19.00 -1.30 29.91
CA HIS A 122 19.23 -2.65 29.44
C HIS A 122 18.69 -2.76 28.02
N PHE A 123 19.54 -3.23 27.12
CA PHE A 123 19.21 -3.51 25.73
C PHE A 123 18.99 -5.00 25.55
N TYR A 124 17.78 -5.36 25.17
CA TYR A 124 17.45 -6.74 24.83
C TYR A 124 17.35 -6.84 23.32
N ALA A 125 18.06 -7.80 22.74
CA ALA A 125 17.93 -8.17 21.33
C ALA A 125 17.74 -9.67 21.23
N THR A 126 16.83 -10.08 20.36
CA THR A 126 16.70 -11.50 19.96
C THR A 126 17.84 -11.91 19.03
N GLY A 127 18.06 -13.21 18.86
CA GLY A 127 18.95 -13.69 17.81
C GLY A 127 18.36 -13.41 16.42
N GLY A 128 19.20 -13.02 15.46
CA GLY A 128 18.75 -12.80 14.07
C GLY A 128 18.17 -14.07 13.47
N LYS A 129 16.89 -14.03 13.09
CA LYS A 129 16.17 -15.17 12.52
C LYS A 129 15.77 -14.88 11.08
N ILE A 130 16.22 -15.74 10.16
CA ILE A 130 15.80 -15.69 8.75
C ILE A 130 14.53 -16.53 8.61
N TYR A 131 13.49 -15.94 8.04
CA TYR A 131 12.24 -16.63 7.74
C TYR A 131 12.20 -16.97 6.26
N GLU A 132 12.00 -18.24 5.94
CA GLU A 132 12.00 -18.71 4.55
C GLU A 132 10.79 -18.19 3.77
N GLN A 133 11.03 -17.61 2.60
CA GLN A 133 9.96 -17.24 1.67
C GLN A 133 9.35 -18.50 1.04
N LYS A 134 8.01 -18.62 1.12
CA LYS A 134 7.25 -19.73 0.52
C LYS A 134 6.60 -19.28 -0.79
N LYS A 135 6.48 -20.19 -1.76
CA LYS A 135 5.99 -19.88 -3.12
C LYS A 135 4.46 -19.73 -3.19
N GLY A 136 3.71 -20.33 -2.26
CA GLY A 136 2.26 -20.20 -2.20
C GLY A 136 1.79 -18.95 -1.45
N ARG A 137 0.75 -18.26 -1.95
CA ARG A 137 0.15 -17.10 -1.26
C ARG A 137 -0.31 -17.43 0.17
N LYS A 138 -0.91 -18.61 0.37
CA LYS A 138 -1.37 -19.09 1.68
C LYS A 138 -0.19 -19.32 2.64
N GLU A 139 0.85 -20.00 2.17
CA GLU A 139 2.05 -20.30 2.94
C GLU A 139 2.85 -19.04 3.29
N CYS A 140 2.92 -18.07 2.38
CA CYS A 140 3.53 -16.77 2.64
C CYS A 140 2.79 -16.02 3.75
N ARG A 141 1.45 -16.06 3.73
CA ARG A 141 0.63 -15.49 4.82
C ARG A 141 0.86 -16.21 6.15
N GLU A 142 0.94 -17.54 6.14
CA GLU A 142 1.26 -18.31 7.35
C GLU A 142 2.64 -17.95 7.92
N GLN A 143 3.63 -17.74 7.06
CA GLN A 143 4.96 -17.32 7.47
C GLN A 143 4.98 -15.91 8.07
N MET A 144 4.25 -14.96 7.48
CA MET A 144 4.08 -13.62 8.05
C MET A 144 3.37 -13.68 9.41
N ASN A 145 2.34 -14.52 9.55
CA ASN A 145 1.67 -14.75 10.83
C ASN A 145 2.64 -15.27 11.91
N LEU A 146 3.56 -16.17 11.53
CA LEU A 146 4.58 -16.70 12.43
C LEU A 146 5.56 -15.59 12.87
N MET A 147 6.05 -14.78 11.94
CA MET A 147 6.93 -13.64 12.24
C MET A 147 6.28 -12.65 13.21
N LEU A 148 4.99 -12.36 12.99
CA LEU A 148 4.21 -11.48 13.85
C LEU A 148 4.02 -12.09 15.24
N LYS A 149 3.68 -13.39 15.33
CA LYS A 149 3.55 -14.07 16.62
C LYS A 149 4.86 -14.09 17.41
N ASP A 150 6.00 -14.31 16.75
CA ASP A 150 7.31 -14.28 17.39
C ASP A 150 7.60 -12.87 17.96
N TYR A 151 7.30 -11.82 17.21
CA TYR A 151 7.41 -10.44 17.69
C TYR A 151 6.51 -10.16 18.90
N ILE A 152 5.23 -10.52 18.81
CA ILE A 152 4.24 -10.28 19.85
C ILE A 152 4.57 -11.03 21.13
N SER A 153 5.05 -12.27 21.05
CA SER A 153 5.53 -13.02 22.20
C SER A 153 6.63 -12.26 22.97
N GLU A 154 7.61 -11.70 22.25
CA GLU A 154 8.70 -10.94 22.86
C GLU A 154 8.25 -9.58 23.40
N LEU A 155 7.36 -8.90 22.67
CA LEU A 155 6.76 -7.65 23.11
C LEU A 155 5.94 -7.86 24.40
N GLU A 156 5.06 -8.86 24.45
CA GLU A 156 4.25 -9.15 25.63
C GLU A 156 5.11 -9.49 26.85
N LYS A 157 6.14 -10.33 26.68
CA LYS A 157 7.08 -10.65 27.77
C LYS A 157 7.71 -9.37 28.33
N THR A 158 8.13 -8.48 27.44
CA THR A 158 8.76 -7.21 27.81
C THR A 158 7.77 -6.25 28.49
N VAL A 159 6.57 -6.09 27.93
CA VAL A 159 5.51 -5.24 28.49
C VAL A 159 5.04 -5.75 29.85
N LYS A 160 4.88 -7.07 30.03
CA LYS A 160 4.53 -7.67 31.32
C LYS A 160 5.59 -7.41 32.38
N LYS A 161 6.87 -7.41 31.99
CA LYS A 161 8.00 -7.15 32.90
C LYS A 161 8.19 -5.67 33.21
N TYR A 162 7.92 -4.77 32.26
CA TYR A 162 8.11 -3.32 32.40
C TYR A 162 6.89 -2.52 31.91
N PRO A 163 5.70 -2.67 32.54
CA PRO A 163 4.44 -2.13 32.02
C PRO A 163 4.43 -0.59 31.94
N LEU A 164 5.09 0.08 32.88
CA LEU A 164 5.18 1.55 32.93
C LEU A 164 6.13 2.17 31.89
N GLN A 165 6.86 1.35 31.13
CA GLN A 165 7.82 1.80 30.13
C GLN A 165 7.37 1.54 28.68
N TRP A 166 6.13 1.08 28.53
CA TRP A 166 5.46 0.96 27.25
C TRP A 166 4.54 2.17 27.03
N PHE A 167 5.10 3.24 26.46
CA PHE A 167 4.41 4.51 26.31
C PHE A 167 3.51 4.51 25.07
N ASN A 168 2.37 3.83 25.14
CA ASN A 168 1.42 3.70 24.03
C ASN A 168 0.55 4.97 23.80
N ILE A 169 0.74 6.03 24.59
CA ILE A 169 0.08 7.34 24.43
C ILE A 169 1.06 8.39 23.87
N LEU A 170 2.38 8.21 24.07
CA LEU A 170 3.46 9.07 23.58
C LEU A 170 4.74 8.23 23.40
N CYS A 171 5.04 7.81 22.17
CA CYS A 171 6.33 7.30 21.68
C CYS A 171 6.90 5.97 22.26
N ASN A 172 7.15 5.00 21.35
CA ASN A 172 8.35 4.12 21.25
C ASN A 172 8.18 2.59 21.37
N GLY A 173 8.07 1.91 20.22
CA GLY A 173 8.45 0.51 19.98
C GLY A 173 9.37 0.37 18.78
N LEU A 174 10.68 0.21 19.01
CA LEU A 174 11.66 -0.02 17.95
C LEU A 174 11.66 -1.51 17.54
N ILE A 175 11.65 -1.81 16.24
CA ILE A 175 12.13 -3.06 15.65
C ILE A 175 13.46 -2.72 14.94
N ILE A 176 14.49 -3.53 15.11
CA ILE A 176 15.78 -3.32 14.41
C ILE A 176 15.95 -4.45 13.39
N LEU A 177 15.87 -4.14 12.10
CA LEU A 177 16.20 -5.07 11.02
C LEU A 177 17.73 -5.08 10.81
N ILE A 178 18.46 -6.06 11.37
CA ILE A 178 19.95 -6.15 11.35
C ILE A 178 20.46 -7.24 10.41
N ILE A 179 21.09 -6.89 9.27
CA ILE A 179 21.52 -7.92 8.30
C ILE A 179 22.75 -7.50 7.50
N GLY A 180 23.91 -8.00 7.95
CA GLY A 180 25.05 -8.26 7.08
C GLY A 180 25.16 -9.78 6.81
N LYS A 181 25.14 -10.20 5.55
CA LYS A 181 25.34 -11.61 5.15
C LYS A 181 26.84 -11.96 5.12
N LYS A 182 27.24 -13.06 5.79
CA LYS A 182 28.47 -13.80 5.48
C LYS A 182 28.29 -14.51 4.13
N ASN A 183 29.38 -14.55 3.36
CA ASN A 183 29.50 -15.00 1.97
C ASN A 183 28.70 -16.26 1.59
N THR A 184 27.82 -16.09 0.61
CA THR A 184 27.79 -16.95 -0.59
C THR A 184 27.42 -16.03 -1.75
N GLN A 185 28.34 -15.88 -2.69
CA GLN A 185 28.19 -15.07 -3.90
C GLN A 185 27.05 -15.62 -4.75
N LYS A 186 25.82 -15.18 -4.49
CA LYS A 186 24.74 -15.24 -5.45
C LYS A 186 24.45 -13.79 -5.79
N LYS A 187 24.82 -13.39 -7.00
CA LYS A 187 24.50 -12.08 -7.57
C LYS A 187 22.96 -11.95 -7.48
N ILE A 188 22.49 -11.16 -6.52
CA ILE A 188 21.07 -10.85 -6.41
C ILE A 188 20.82 -9.85 -7.54
N ASP A 189 20.01 -10.25 -8.51
CA ASP A 189 19.63 -9.43 -9.64
C ASP A 189 18.75 -8.28 -9.12
N MET A 190 19.24 -7.04 -9.25
CA MET A 190 18.61 -5.80 -8.78
C MET A 190 17.59 -5.31 -9.81
N THR A 191 16.61 -6.15 -10.14
CA THR A 191 15.58 -5.83 -11.15
C THR A 191 14.23 -5.61 -10.49
N PHE A 192 13.78 -4.35 -10.48
CA PHE A 192 12.42 -3.94 -10.12
C PHE A 192 11.64 -3.71 -11.40
N GLY A 193 10.47 -4.33 -11.48
CA GLY A 193 9.83 -4.61 -12.76
C GLY A 193 10.44 -5.85 -13.42
N LYS A 194 9.64 -6.51 -14.24
CA LYS A 194 10.08 -7.67 -15.04
C LYS A 194 9.66 -7.43 -16.47
N ASP A 195 10.57 -7.68 -17.39
CA ASP A 195 10.29 -7.71 -18.82
C ASP A 195 10.29 -9.17 -19.30
N ASP A 196 9.45 -9.99 -18.66
CA ASP A 196 9.23 -11.39 -19.01
C ASP A 196 8.11 -11.56 -20.05
N LYS A 197 7.52 -10.45 -20.49
CA LYS A 197 6.49 -10.42 -21.53
C LYS A 197 7.12 -10.61 -22.90
N SER A 198 6.47 -11.40 -23.74
CA SER A 198 6.80 -11.39 -25.18
C SER A 198 6.57 -9.99 -25.77
N ALA A 199 7.28 -9.66 -26.84
CA ALA A 199 7.05 -8.40 -27.57
C ALA A 199 5.58 -8.20 -27.96
N LEU A 200 4.86 -9.30 -28.24
CA LEU A 200 3.42 -9.27 -28.51
C LEU A 200 2.59 -8.88 -27.28
N GLN A 201 2.89 -9.45 -26.11
CA GLN A 201 2.21 -9.10 -24.85
C GLN A 201 2.51 -7.65 -24.43
N ALA A 202 3.77 -7.21 -24.55
CA ALA A 202 4.15 -5.83 -24.27
C ALA A 202 3.42 -4.84 -25.21
N LYS A 203 3.34 -5.16 -26.51
CA LYS A 203 2.55 -4.39 -27.47
C LYS A 203 1.07 -4.35 -27.09
N PHE A 204 0.50 -5.47 -26.66
CA PHE A 204 -0.91 -5.54 -26.23
C PHE A 204 -1.17 -4.68 -25.00
N ASP A 205 -0.29 -4.71 -23.99
CA ASP A 205 -0.44 -3.87 -22.81
C ASP A 205 -0.25 -2.38 -23.11
N ALA A 206 0.65 -2.03 -24.03
CA ALA A 206 0.77 -0.65 -24.52
C ALA A 206 -0.53 -0.17 -25.20
N GLN A 207 -1.21 -1.03 -25.96
CA GLN A 207 -2.51 -0.70 -26.54
C GLN A 207 -3.58 -0.55 -25.45
N LYS A 208 -3.58 -1.36 -24.38
CA LYS A 208 -4.49 -1.15 -23.25
C LYS A 208 -4.33 0.23 -22.63
N ILE A 209 -3.08 0.69 -22.47
CA ILE A 209 -2.79 2.04 -21.95
C ILE A 209 -3.30 3.11 -22.93
N ALA A 210 -2.98 2.97 -24.23
CA ALA A 210 -3.37 3.94 -25.25
C ALA A 210 -4.89 4.11 -25.36
N PHE A 211 -5.64 3.02 -25.23
CA PHE A 211 -7.11 3.01 -25.28
C PHE A 211 -7.78 3.14 -23.91
N ALA A 212 -7.01 3.26 -22.80
CA ALA A 212 -7.54 3.25 -21.45
C ALA A 212 -8.68 4.27 -21.22
N PRO A 213 -8.62 5.53 -21.72
CA PRO A 213 -9.71 6.48 -21.51
C PRO A 213 -11.03 6.03 -22.16
N ILE A 214 -10.95 5.53 -23.40
CA ILE A 214 -12.11 5.04 -24.15
C ILE A 214 -12.68 3.79 -23.48
N MET A 215 -11.80 2.89 -23.07
CA MET A 215 -12.16 1.64 -22.42
C MET A 215 -12.77 1.84 -21.04
N PHE A 216 -12.25 2.80 -20.27
CA PHE A 216 -12.83 3.20 -18.99
C PHE A 216 -14.27 3.70 -19.17
N GLN A 217 -14.50 4.59 -20.14
CA GLN A 217 -15.86 5.10 -20.43
C GLN A 217 -16.81 4.00 -20.92
N ALA A 218 -16.34 3.07 -21.75
CA ALA A 218 -17.14 1.95 -22.21
C ALA A 218 -17.54 1.01 -21.05
N ALA A 219 -16.59 0.67 -20.18
CA ALA A 219 -16.84 -0.14 -18.97
C ALA A 219 -17.82 0.57 -18.02
N LEU A 220 -17.65 1.88 -17.84
CA LEU A 220 -18.51 2.70 -17.01
C LEU A 220 -19.94 2.76 -17.58
N ALA A 221 -20.10 2.91 -18.89
CA ALA A 221 -21.39 2.90 -19.58
C ALA A 221 -22.09 1.53 -19.46
N LEU A 222 -21.37 0.43 -19.71
CA LEU A 222 -21.87 -0.94 -19.51
C LEU A 222 -22.40 -1.16 -18.09
N ARG A 223 -21.72 -0.61 -17.09
CA ARG A 223 -22.13 -0.67 -15.69
C ARG A 223 -23.34 0.22 -15.40
N ASN A 224 -23.25 1.52 -15.74
CA ASN A 224 -24.24 2.53 -15.36
C ASN A 224 -25.57 2.37 -16.11
N LEU A 225 -25.55 1.85 -17.34
CA LEU A 225 -26.75 1.51 -18.10
C LEU A 225 -27.38 0.18 -17.66
N GLY A 226 -26.80 -0.51 -16.67
CA GLY A 226 -27.34 -1.74 -16.10
C GLY A 226 -27.10 -3.01 -16.93
N ILE A 227 -26.34 -2.94 -18.02
CA ILE A 227 -26.09 -4.10 -18.91
C ILE A 227 -25.36 -5.22 -18.15
N LEU A 228 -24.32 -4.89 -17.38
CA LEU A 228 -23.58 -5.89 -16.60
C LEU A 228 -24.43 -6.52 -15.49
N GLU A 229 -25.27 -5.71 -14.83
CA GLU A 229 -26.19 -6.21 -13.79
C GLU A 229 -27.31 -7.06 -14.40
N HIS A 230 -27.79 -6.74 -15.60
CA HIS A 230 -28.75 -7.57 -16.34
C HIS A 230 -28.14 -8.94 -16.66
N LEU A 231 -26.93 -8.98 -17.21
CA LEU A 231 -26.22 -10.23 -17.50
C LEU A 231 -25.91 -11.04 -16.22
N LYS A 232 -25.62 -10.37 -15.10
CA LYS A 232 -25.43 -11.03 -13.80
C LYS A 232 -26.67 -11.80 -13.34
N LYS A 233 -27.86 -11.23 -13.56
CA LYS A 233 -29.15 -11.86 -13.23
C LYS A 233 -29.49 -13.02 -14.17
N HIS A 234 -28.99 -12.99 -15.40
CA HIS A 234 -29.26 -14.01 -16.43
C HIS A 234 -28.08 -14.96 -16.62
N LYS A 235 -27.92 -15.95 -15.73
CA LYS A 235 -26.80 -16.92 -15.77
C LYS A 235 -26.71 -17.74 -17.06
N LYS A 236 -27.83 -17.90 -17.78
CA LYS A 236 -27.88 -18.56 -19.10
C LYS A 236 -27.44 -17.67 -20.26
N GLY A 237 -27.08 -16.42 -19.96
CA GLY A 237 -26.73 -15.40 -20.94
C GLY A 237 -27.96 -14.81 -21.64
N GLN A 238 -27.73 -13.78 -22.45
CA GLN A 238 -28.77 -13.02 -23.15
C GLN A 238 -28.31 -12.59 -24.55
N LYS A 239 -29.26 -12.49 -25.48
CA LYS A 239 -29.02 -11.91 -26.81
C LYS A 239 -29.10 -10.38 -26.76
N ILE A 240 -28.47 -9.71 -27.73
CA ILE A 240 -28.44 -8.23 -27.82
C ILE A 240 -29.85 -7.64 -27.82
N ALA A 241 -30.78 -8.22 -28.59
CA ALA A 241 -32.16 -7.73 -28.70
C ALA A 241 -32.90 -7.78 -27.35
N GLU A 242 -32.72 -8.86 -26.58
CA GLU A 242 -33.35 -9.06 -25.27
C GLU A 242 -32.84 -8.04 -24.24
N ILE A 243 -31.52 -7.77 -24.26
CA ILE A 243 -30.89 -6.76 -23.40
C ILE A 243 -31.39 -5.36 -23.75
N ALA A 244 -31.43 -5.04 -25.05
CA ALA A 244 -31.87 -3.74 -25.56
C ALA A 244 -33.34 -3.47 -25.21
N GLU A 245 -34.22 -4.44 -25.40
CA GLU A 245 -35.63 -4.36 -25.04
C GLU A 245 -35.81 -4.19 -23.53
N THR A 246 -35.17 -5.03 -22.71
CA THR A 246 -35.32 -5.00 -21.25
C THR A 246 -34.84 -3.68 -20.63
N LEU A 247 -33.74 -3.11 -21.15
CA LEU A 247 -33.13 -1.91 -20.61
C LEU A 247 -33.60 -0.62 -21.31
N ASN A 248 -34.52 -0.73 -22.28
CA ASN A 248 -34.98 0.37 -23.12
C ASN A 248 -33.81 1.15 -23.78
N LEU A 249 -32.88 0.39 -24.37
CA LEU A 249 -31.70 0.91 -25.07
C LEU A 249 -31.79 0.57 -26.56
N SER A 250 -31.06 1.31 -27.40
CA SER A 250 -30.98 0.96 -28.82
C SER A 250 -30.18 -0.33 -29.01
N VAL A 251 -30.64 -1.19 -29.92
CA VAL A 251 -29.92 -2.42 -30.30
C VAL A 251 -28.48 -2.12 -30.73
N TYR A 252 -28.29 -1.03 -31.47
CA TYR A 252 -26.96 -0.57 -31.88
C TYR A 252 -26.08 -0.17 -30.68
N GLY A 253 -26.61 0.62 -29.73
CA GLY A 253 -25.86 1.03 -28.55
C GLY A 253 -25.45 -0.15 -27.67
N VAL A 254 -26.35 -1.11 -27.44
CA VAL A 254 -26.05 -2.34 -26.71
C VAL A 254 -24.99 -3.16 -27.45
N LYS A 255 -25.11 -3.29 -28.79
CA LYS A 255 -24.12 -3.99 -29.60
C LYS A 255 -22.72 -3.37 -29.46
N VAL A 256 -22.59 -2.06 -29.65
CA VAL A 256 -21.30 -1.34 -29.55
C VAL A 256 -20.68 -1.53 -28.16
N LEU A 257 -21.48 -1.39 -27.09
CA LEU A 257 -20.99 -1.55 -25.73
C LEU A 257 -20.58 -3.00 -25.42
N LEU A 258 -21.33 -4.00 -25.91
CA LEU A 258 -20.97 -5.41 -25.72
C LEU A 258 -19.72 -5.79 -26.53
N GLU A 259 -19.51 -5.23 -27.73
CA GLU A 259 -18.27 -5.41 -28.50
C GLU A 259 -17.05 -4.81 -27.78
N ALA A 260 -17.20 -3.62 -27.19
CA ALA A 260 -16.18 -3.06 -26.29
C ALA A 260 -15.98 -3.94 -25.04
N GLY A 261 -17.07 -4.46 -24.47
CA GLY A 261 -17.05 -5.36 -23.32
C GLY A 261 -16.35 -6.69 -23.60
N LEU A 262 -16.40 -7.22 -24.83
CA LEU A 262 -15.61 -8.38 -25.25
C LEU A 262 -14.12 -8.04 -25.27
N SER A 263 -13.76 -6.89 -25.82
CA SER A 263 -12.36 -6.43 -25.88
C SER A 263 -11.76 -6.18 -24.49
N LEU A 264 -12.61 -5.80 -23.54
CA LEU A 264 -12.26 -5.58 -22.13
C LEU A 264 -12.41 -6.83 -21.26
N GLU A 265 -12.80 -7.96 -21.84
CA GLU A 265 -13.06 -9.22 -21.14
C GLU A 265 -14.09 -9.08 -20.00
N LEU A 266 -15.03 -8.14 -20.11
CA LEU A 266 -16.14 -7.95 -19.16
C LEU A 266 -17.31 -8.89 -19.45
N VAL A 267 -17.45 -9.27 -20.71
CA VAL A 267 -18.44 -10.24 -21.20
C VAL A 267 -17.75 -11.25 -22.11
N ARG A 268 -18.37 -12.42 -22.29
CA ARG A 268 -17.98 -13.42 -23.29
C ARG A 268 -19.18 -13.75 -24.17
N LEU A 269 -18.92 -14.19 -25.39
CA LEU A 269 -19.94 -14.53 -26.38
C LEU A 269 -19.86 -16.02 -26.73
N GLU A 270 -20.98 -16.75 -26.62
CA GLU A 270 -21.12 -18.13 -27.10
C GLU A 270 -22.44 -18.25 -27.87
N HIS A 271 -22.38 -18.72 -29.12
CA HIS A 271 -23.57 -18.93 -29.97
C HIS A 271 -24.56 -17.74 -29.92
N GLU A 272 -24.07 -16.53 -30.21
CA GLU A 272 -24.82 -15.25 -30.18
C GLU A 272 -25.34 -14.80 -28.79
N THR A 273 -25.01 -15.53 -27.74
CA THR A 273 -25.47 -15.27 -26.38
C THR A 273 -24.32 -14.69 -25.56
N PHE A 274 -24.54 -13.53 -24.94
CA PHE A 274 -23.57 -12.86 -24.09
C PHE A 274 -23.69 -13.32 -22.64
N PHE A 275 -22.55 -13.52 -21.98
CA PHE A 275 -22.44 -13.93 -20.59
C PHE A 275 -21.49 -13.00 -19.84
N LEU A 276 -21.76 -12.78 -18.56
CA LEU A 276 -20.87 -12.01 -17.69
C LEU A 276 -19.60 -12.80 -17.36
N THR A 277 -18.43 -12.15 -17.40
CA THR A 277 -17.18 -12.72 -16.90
C THR A 277 -16.96 -12.38 -15.43
N LYS A 278 -15.89 -12.91 -14.82
CA LYS A 278 -15.48 -12.50 -13.48
C LYS A 278 -15.09 -11.02 -13.43
N THR A 279 -14.36 -10.53 -14.43
CA THR A 279 -13.97 -9.11 -14.52
C THR A 279 -15.21 -8.22 -14.60
N GLY A 280 -16.18 -8.55 -15.45
CA GLY A 280 -17.45 -7.81 -15.52
C GLY A 280 -18.24 -7.85 -14.21
N TRP A 281 -18.20 -8.97 -13.48
CA TRP A 281 -18.82 -9.08 -12.17
C TRP A 281 -18.18 -8.15 -11.13
N PHE A 282 -16.85 -8.06 -11.07
CA PHE A 282 -16.16 -7.12 -10.17
C PHE A 282 -16.48 -5.67 -10.52
N ILE A 283 -16.52 -5.31 -11.82
CA ILE A 283 -16.89 -3.95 -12.26
C ILE A 283 -18.29 -3.53 -11.75
N CYS A 284 -19.27 -4.45 -11.70
CA CYS A 284 -20.63 -4.10 -11.29
C CYS A 284 -20.95 -4.37 -9.80
N SER A 285 -20.25 -5.28 -9.13
CA SER A 285 -20.64 -5.77 -7.79
C SER A 285 -19.63 -5.47 -6.69
N ASP A 286 -18.36 -5.29 -7.03
CA ASP A 286 -17.32 -5.05 -6.03
C ASP A 286 -17.32 -3.59 -5.56
N GLU A 287 -17.36 -3.40 -4.25
CA GLU A 287 -17.48 -2.09 -3.62
C GLU A 287 -16.26 -1.22 -3.90
N LEU A 288 -15.05 -1.76 -3.69
CA LEU A 288 -13.77 -1.08 -3.99
C LEU A 288 -13.72 -0.61 -5.44
N THR A 289 -14.03 -1.51 -6.38
CA THR A 289 -14.02 -1.21 -7.82
C THR A 289 -15.03 -0.11 -8.15
N ARG A 290 -16.23 -0.16 -7.57
CA ARG A 290 -17.26 0.87 -7.78
C ARG A 290 -16.82 2.24 -7.26
N ILE A 291 -16.30 2.29 -6.04
CA ILE A 291 -15.80 3.52 -5.40
C ILE A 291 -14.66 4.13 -6.23
N ASN A 292 -13.66 3.32 -6.61
CA ASN A 292 -12.54 3.77 -7.42
C ASN A 292 -12.98 4.30 -8.79
N MET A 293 -13.88 3.60 -9.49
CA MET A 293 -14.38 4.08 -10.79
C MET A 293 -15.22 5.37 -10.66
N ASN A 294 -16.00 5.52 -9.59
CA ASN A 294 -16.76 6.75 -9.34
C ASN A 294 -15.83 7.92 -9.05
N PHE A 295 -14.82 7.70 -8.19
CA PHE A 295 -13.79 8.69 -7.88
C PHE A 295 -13.04 9.11 -9.14
N VAL A 296 -12.57 8.15 -9.95
CA VAL A 296 -11.91 8.43 -11.22
C VAL A 296 -12.82 9.22 -12.15
N GLN A 297 -14.08 8.82 -12.34
CA GLN A 297 -15.00 9.50 -13.25
C GLN A 297 -15.34 10.92 -12.79
N ASP A 298 -15.74 11.07 -11.53
CA ASP A 298 -16.40 12.28 -11.05
C ASP A 298 -15.41 13.29 -10.51
N VAL A 299 -14.29 12.85 -9.91
CA VAL A 299 -13.28 13.74 -9.33
C VAL A 299 -12.12 13.96 -10.29
N ASN A 300 -11.61 12.89 -10.91
CA ASN A 300 -10.30 12.95 -11.57
C ASN A 300 -10.39 13.12 -13.10
N TYR A 301 -11.41 12.57 -13.76
CA TYR A 301 -11.36 12.31 -15.21
C TYR A 301 -11.10 13.56 -16.05
N LEU A 302 -11.80 14.66 -15.74
CA LEU A 302 -11.61 15.93 -16.45
C LEU A 302 -10.30 16.62 -16.06
N GLY A 303 -9.98 16.66 -14.75
CA GLY A 303 -8.76 17.29 -14.25
C GLY A 303 -7.47 16.58 -14.69
N MET A 304 -7.53 15.27 -14.94
CA MET A 304 -6.37 14.48 -15.39
C MET A 304 -5.88 14.89 -16.78
N PHE A 305 -6.70 15.60 -17.56
CA PHE A 305 -6.27 16.18 -18.83
C PHE A 305 -5.12 17.18 -18.68
N SER A 306 -5.05 17.90 -17.55
CA SER A 306 -4.00 18.87 -17.27
C SER A 306 -2.93 18.33 -16.30
N LEU A 307 -2.80 17.01 -16.16
CA LEU A 307 -1.81 16.38 -15.28
C LEU A 307 -0.39 16.87 -15.60
N GLU A 308 -0.03 16.99 -16.88
CA GLU A 308 1.29 17.46 -17.29
C GLU A 308 1.58 18.88 -16.78
N ASP A 309 0.60 19.78 -16.87
CA ASP A 309 0.72 21.14 -16.37
C ASP A 309 0.77 21.17 -14.83
N SER A 310 0.01 20.29 -14.16
CA SER A 310 0.06 20.17 -12.70
C SER A 310 1.47 19.82 -12.20
N ILE A 311 2.19 18.97 -12.93
CA ILE A 311 3.57 18.62 -12.60
C ILE A 311 4.53 19.76 -12.90
N LYS A 312 4.40 20.43 -14.06
CA LYS A 312 5.28 21.54 -14.45
C LYS A 312 5.14 22.77 -13.56
N GLU A 313 3.92 23.05 -13.11
CA GLU A 313 3.58 24.24 -12.35
C GLU A 313 3.48 23.98 -10.83
N GLU A 314 3.69 22.73 -10.41
CA GLU A 314 3.64 22.29 -9.01
C GLU A 314 2.34 22.69 -8.28
N ARG A 315 1.22 22.67 -9.01
CA ARG A 315 -0.10 23.07 -8.51
C ARG A 315 -1.22 22.20 -9.09
N PRO A 316 -2.38 22.06 -8.44
CA PRO A 316 -3.46 21.19 -8.93
C PRO A 316 -4.24 21.84 -10.08
N THR A 317 -3.62 22.03 -11.26
CA THR A 317 -4.27 22.66 -12.42
C THR A 317 -5.57 21.95 -12.83
N GLY A 318 -5.65 20.64 -12.60
CA GLY A 318 -6.84 19.85 -12.87
C GLY A 318 -8.07 20.25 -12.04
N LEU A 319 -7.88 20.94 -10.91
CA LEU A 319 -8.98 21.44 -10.07
C LEU A 319 -9.75 22.59 -10.73
N GLU A 320 -9.14 23.28 -11.70
CA GLU A 320 -9.74 24.40 -12.44
C GLU A 320 -11.00 24.02 -13.20
N VAL A 321 -11.21 22.72 -13.48
CA VAL A 321 -12.46 22.21 -14.08
C VAL A 321 -13.68 22.44 -13.18
N PHE A 322 -13.47 22.62 -11.87
CA PHE A 322 -14.51 22.92 -10.89
C PHE A 322 -14.46 24.37 -10.40
N GLY A 323 -13.28 25.00 -10.39
CA GLY A 323 -13.07 26.38 -9.93
C GLY A 323 -11.64 26.60 -9.43
N LYS A 324 -11.38 27.75 -8.81
CA LYS A 324 -10.02 28.17 -8.44
C LYS A 324 -9.82 28.07 -6.93
N TRP A 325 -9.03 27.10 -6.50
CA TRP A 325 -8.59 26.88 -5.13
C TRP A 325 -7.17 26.35 -5.13
N ASP A 326 -6.44 26.52 -4.02
CA ASP A 326 -5.07 26.03 -3.90
C ASP A 326 -5.05 24.52 -3.62
N THR A 327 -6.13 23.99 -3.01
CA THR A 327 -6.27 22.58 -2.67
C THR A 327 -7.69 22.06 -2.86
N VAL A 328 -7.84 20.74 -3.02
CA VAL A 328 -9.16 20.09 -3.10
C VAL A 328 -9.95 20.24 -1.80
N TYR A 329 -9.28 20.35 -0.65
CA TYR A 329 -9.93 20.51 0.66
C TYR A 329 -10.65 21.84 0.80
N GLU A 330 -10.10 22.91 0.23
CA GLU A 330 -10.76 24.22 0.16
C GLU A 330 -11.98 24.22 -0.77
N ALA A 331 -11.88 23.45 -1.86
CA ALA A 331 -12.95 23.32 -2.84
C ALA A 331 -14.11 22.46 -2.36
N LEU A 332 -13.86 21.54 -1.41
CA LEU A 332 -14.73 20.39 -1.13
C LEU A 332 -16.20 20.77 -0.88
N SER A 333 -16.45 21.82 -0.08
CA SER A 333 -17.82 22.29 0.22
C SER A 333 -18.54 22.94 -0.96
N GLN A 334 -17.80 23.35 -1.99
CA GLN A 334 -18.30 24.04 -3.19
C GLN A 334 -18.34 23.13 -4.43
N LEU A 335 -17.77 21.93 -4.35
CA LEU A 335 -17.82 20.96 -5.45
C LEU A 335 -19.27 20.51 -5.75
N PRO A 336 -19.58 20.11 -7.00
CA PRO A 336 -20.90 19.59 -7.32
C PRO A 336 -21.27 18.37 -6.44
N PRO A 337 -22.55 18.17 -6.08
CA PRO A 337 -22.95 17.14 -5.11
C PRO A 337 -22.51 15.71 -5.47
N LYS A 338 -22.48 15.39 -6.77
CA LYS A 338 -22.01 14.09 -7.26
C LYS A 338 -20.51 13.90 -7.02
N VAL A 339 -19.72 14.95 -7.24
CA VAL A 339 -18.26 14.95 -7.05
C VAL A 339 -17.94 14.82 -5.57
N GLN A 340 -18.63 15.59 -4.71
CA GLN A 340 -18.52 15.48 -3.25
C GLN A 340 -18.80 14.05 -2.79
N LYS A 341 -19.91 13.46 -3.22
CA LYS A 341 -20.29 12.09 -2.86
C LYS A 341 -19.19 11.09 -3.23
N SER A 342 -18.72 11.13 -4.48
CA SER A 342 -17.67 10.22 -4.95
C SER A 342 -16.33 10.44 -4.24
N TRP A 343 -16.01 11.69 -3.85
CA TRP A 343 -14.83 12.00 -3.04
C TRP A 343 -14.95 11.45 -1.61
N PHE A 344 -16.07 11.66 -0.93
CA PHE A 344 -16.29 11.17 0.43
C PHE A 344 -16.37 9.64 0.50
N GLU A 345 -16.99 8.99 -0.49
CA GLU A 345 -17.02 7.51 -0.58
C GLU A 345 -15.59 6.95 -0.74
N PHE A 346 -14.74 7.62 -1.51
CA PHE A 346 -13.33 7.25 -1.66
C PHE A 346 -12.56 7.49 -0.36
N ASP A 347 -12.59 8.71 0.17
CA ASP A 347 -11.89 9.07 1.41
C ASP A 347 -12.28 8.14 2.57
N HIS A 348 -13.57 7.93 2.80
CA HIS A 348 -14.07 7.02 3.83
C HIS A 348 -13.56 5.59 3.65
N TYR A 349 -13.57 5.06 2.41
CA TYR A 349 -13.12 3.68 2.17
C TYR A 349 -11.64 3.47 2.50
N TYR A 350 -10.78 4.45 2.22
CA TYR A 350 -9.34 4.36 2.48
C TYR A 350 -8.94 4.87 3.87
N SER A 351 -9.74 5.72 4.51
CA SER A 351 -9.46 6.33 5.82
C SER A 351 -10.04 5.56 7.02
N ASP A 352 -11.11 4.76 6.85
CA ASP A 352 -11.76 4.01 7.94
C ASP A 352 -11.06 2.67 8.31
N CYS A 353 -9.85 2.43 7.82
CA CYS A 353 -9.15 1.14 7.94
C CYS A 353 -8.27 0.98 9.19
#